data_AF-A0A7J6KLF8-F1
#
_entry.id   AF-A0A7J6KLF8-F1
#
_cell.length_a   1.000
_cell.length_b   1.000
_cell.length_c   1.000
_cell.angle_alpha   90.00
_cell.angle_beta   90.00
_cell.angle_gamma   90.00
#
_symmetry.space_group_name_H-M   'P 1'
#
loop_
_entity.id
_entity.type
_entity.pdbx_description
1 polymer ?
#
loop_
_entity_poly.entity_id
_entity_poly.type
_entity_poly.pdbx_seq_one_letter_code
_entity_poly.pdbx_strand_id
1 'polypeptide(L)'
;MVFGKPGALPPRPYPNLRPLLGVTAGKMYRPPNLFGNYAYNRCPGCKRSVCKREISNKDYQSVITTAKGLSIKNPYRGADDQRSGVAWIQEIFKRTIGQRNVVRYTFARLNTIQFVWDDLVRDEPPPAQCYLDYDLHWDRLINKINDCFSDQEALMRLQHDFNHLQQDPKESITQFIARLDSSANQLCLLGVGILDNVIKRRLYDGLLSDRLRDKMDRDVDNHRVDYTEFKRLLVKYDRR
;
A
#
# COMPACT_ATOMS: atom_id res chain seq x y z
N MET A 1 16.05 54.98 -44.62
CA MET A 1 15.98 54.46 -43.23
C MET A 1 14.66 53.70 -43.10
N VAL A 2 14.73 52.37 -43.13
CA VAL A 2 13.56 51.48 -43.20
C VAL A 2 13.36 50.84 -41.83
N PHE A 3 12.17 51.02 -41.26
CA PHE A 3 11.76 50.43 -39.98
C PHE A 3 11.54 48.91 -40.12
N GLY A 4 12.29 48.12 -39.36
CA GLY A 4 12.10 46.67 -39.24
C GLY A 4 11.03 46.32 -38.19
N LYS A 5 10.00 45.58 -38.62
CA LYS A 5 8.96 44.98 -37.76
C LYS A 5 9.52 43.83 -36.89
N PRO A 6 8.96 43.57 -35.70
CA PRO A 6 9.34 42.43 -34.87
C PRO A 6 8.93 41.10 -35.51
N GLY A 7 9.87 40.14 -35.51
CA GLY A 7 9.74 38.83 -36.14
C GLY A 7 8.60 37.99 -35.57
N ALA A 8 7.90 37.32 -36.48
CA ALA A 8 6.85 36.35 -36.22
C ALA A 8 7.40 35.11 -35.49
N LEU A 9 6.62 34.60 -34.54
CA LEU A 9 6.84 33.30 -33.91
C LEU A 9 6.76 32.17 -34.96
N PRO A 10 7.59 31.12 -34.86
CA PRO A 10 7.53 29.99 -35.78
C PRO A 10 6.22 29.19 -35.61
N PRO A 11 5.72 28.55 -36.69
CA PRO A 11 4.46 27.81 -36.64
C PRO A 11 4.59 26.55 -35.78
N ARG A 12 3.58 26.29 -34.94
CA ARG A 12 3.50 25.07 -34.12
C ARG A 12 3.46 23.82 -35.02
N PRO A 13 4.21 22.74 -34.72
CA PRO A 13 4.28 21.55 -35.58
C PRO A 13 3.24 20.47 -35.22
N TYR A 14 2.11 20.82 -34.59
CA TYR A 14 1.11 19.81 -34.22
C TYR A 14 -0.17 20.00 -35.02
N PRO A 15 -0.62 18.99 -35.78
CA PRO A 15 -1.94 19.04 -36.40
C PRO A 15 -3.00 19.12 -35.30
N ASN A 16 -3.98 20.01 -35.49
CA ASN A 16 -5.16 20.10 -34.64
C ASN A 16 -5.91 18.76 -34.67
N LEU A 17 -5.62 17.88 -33.71
CA LEU A 17 -6.34 16.62 -33.54
C LEU A 17 -7.78 16.97 -33.18
N ARG A 18 -8.71 16.61 -34.08
CA ARG A 18 -10.14 16.64 -33.78
C ARG A 18 -10.40 15.70 -32.59
N PRO A 19 -11.15 16.11 -31.56
CA PRO A 19 -11.57 15.19 -30.50
C PRO A 19 -12.37 14.04 -31.11
N LEU A 20 -11.94 12.81 -30.86
CA LEU A 20 -12.75 11.62 -31.15
C LEU A 20 -13.94 11.61 -30.19
N LEU A 21 -15.14 11.83 -30.72
CA LEU A 21 -16.39 11.67 -29.98
C LEU A 21 -16.51 10.22 -29.51
N GLY A 22 -16.55 10.02 -28.18
CA GLY A 22 -16.75 8.71 -27.55
C GLY A 22 -15.59 8.21 -26.67
N VAL A 23 -14.45 8.88 -26.65
CA VAL A 23 -13.35 8.55 -25.71
C VAL A 23 -13.36 9.55 -24.56
N THR A 24 -14.09 9.24 -23.49
CA THR A 24 -13.88 9.93 -22.21
C THR A 24 -12.50 9.56 -21.70
N ALA A 25 -11.66 10.54 -21.41
CA ALA A 25 -10.39 10.33 -20.73
C ALA A 25 -10.65 9.65 -19.38
N GLY A 26 -10.50 8.32 -19.32
CA GLY A 26 -10.32 7.63 -18.05
C GLY A 26 -9.12 8.25 -17.35
N LYS A 27 -9.16 8.33 -16.02
CA LYS A 27 -8.14 8.93 -15.13
C LYS A 27 -6.69 8.41 -15.33
N MET A 28 -6.44 7.51 -16.30
CA MET A 28 -5.25 6.68 -16.42
C MET A 28 -4.25 7.12 -17.50
N TYR A 29 -4.54 8.09 -18.36
CA TYR A 29 -3.53 8.60 -19.30
C TYR A 29 -3.24 10.09 -19.11
N ARG A 30 -2.16 10.38 -18.40
CA ARG A 30 -1.44 11.66 -18.46
C ARG A 30 -0.02 11.36 -18.96
N PRO A 31 0.47 12.08 -19.99
CA PRO A 31 1.77 11.81 -20.58
C PRO A 31 2.90 11.99 -19.55
N PRO A 32 4.00 11.22 -19.66
CA PRO A 32 5.11 11.31 -18.72
C PRO A 32 5.74 12.70 -18.74
N ASN A 33 6.06 13.24 -17.56
CA ASN A 33 6.80 14.50 -17.43
C ASN A 33 8.21 14.34 -18.02
N LEU A 34 8.48 15.03 -19.14
CA LEU A 34 9.72 14.99 -19.92
C LEU A 34 10.76 16.06 -19.50
N PHE A 35 10.72 16.55 -18.26
CA PHE A 35 11.69 17.54 -17.72
C PHE A 35 12.27 16.97 -16.42
N GLY A 36 13.57 16.91 -16.10
CA GLY A 36 14.79 17.52 -16.61
C GLY A 36 15.69 17.80 -15.38
N ASN A 37 16.91 17.27 -15.35
CA ASN A 37 17.98 17.41 -14.33
C ASN A 37 17.70 18.28 -13.08
N TYR A 38 17.44 17.64 -11.94
CA TYR A 38 17.30 18.32 -10.65
C TYR A 38 18.68 18.61 -10.01
N ALA A 39 19.19 19.83 -10.18
CA ALA A 39 20.31 20.34 -9.38
C ALA A 39 19.75 21.00 -8.10
N TYR A 40 19.83 20.31 -6.96
CA TYR A 40 19.26 20.77 -5.69
C TYR A 40 20.13 21.81 -4.98
N ASN A 41 20.25 23.02 -5.54
CA ASN A 41 20.80 24.15 -4.78
C ASN A 41 19.83 24.67 -3.69
N ARG A 42 18.58 24.19 -3.69
CA ARG A 42 17.51 24.57 -2.76
C ARG A 42 16.73 23.34 -2.32
N CYS A 43 16.73 23.05 -1.02
CA CYS A 43 16.09 21.88 -0.43
C CYS A 43 14.63 22.18 -0.03
N PRO A 44 13.62 21.46 -0.56
CA PRO A 44 12.22 21.66 -0.18
C PRO A 44 11.97 21.50 1.32
N GLY A 45 12.52 20.47 1.96
CA GLY A 45 12.46 20.26 3.42
C GLY A 45 13.09 21.39 4.24
N CYS A 46 14.07 22.11 3.70
CA CYS A 46 14.67 23.30 4.33
C CYS A 46 14.03 24.62 3.87
N LYS A 47 12.75 24.61 3.46
CA LYS A 47 12.04 25.81 2.96
C LYS A 47 12.79 26.49 1.80
N ARG A 48 13.38 25.68 0.91
CA ARG A 48 14.15 26.11 -0.27
C ARG A 48 15.46 26.86 0.06
N SER A 49 16.01 26.66 1.25
CA SER A 49 17.37 27.08 1.61
C SER A 49 18.40 25.95 1.42
N VAL A 50 19.69 26.25 1.57
CA VAL A 50 20.76 25.26 1.57
C VAL A 50 20.62 24.38 2.80
N CYS A 51 20.67 23.05 2.63
CA CYS A 51 20.52 22.12 3.75
C CYS A 51 21.76 22.19 4.66
N LYS A 52 21.58 22.62 5.92
CA LYS A 52 22.66 22.66 6.92
C LYS A 52 23.06 21.29 7.46
N ARG A 53 22.24 20.26 7.21
CA ARG A 53 22.43 18.88 7.68
C ARG A 53 22.27 17.93 6.49
N GLU A 54 23.07 18.16 5.47
CA GLU A 54 23.14 17.28 4.31
C GLU A 54 23.61 15.89 4.75
N ILE A 55 23.05 14.85 4.12
CA ILE A 55 23.40 13.47 4.36
C ILE A 55 24.67 13.20 3.57
N SER A 56 25.76 12.89 4.25
CA SER A 56 27.00 12.53 3.54
C SER A 56 26.80 11.26 2.72
N ASN A 57 27.56 11.09 1.63
CA ASN A 57 27.51 9.86 0.84
C ASN A 57 27.76 8.60 1.67
N LYS A 58 28.65 8.67 2.67
CA LYS A 58 28.93 7.57 3.61
C LYS A 58 27.71 7.23 4.45
N ASP A 59 27.04 8.24 5.01
CA ASP A 59 25.82 8.04 5.79
C ASP A 59 24.69 7.50 4.93
N TYR A 60 24.59 7.98 3.68
CA TYR A 60 23.58 7.50 2.74
C TYR A 60 23.77 6.02 2.38
N GLN A 61 25.02 5.57 2.18
CA GLN A 61 25.30 4.13 2.00
C GLN A 61 24.97 3.31 3.25
N SER A 62 25.21 3.87 4.44
CA SER A 62 24.79 3.23 5.69
C SER A 62 23.26 3.09 5.74
N VAL A 63 22.49 4.12 5.37
CA VAL A 63 21.02 4.08 5.27
C VAL A 63 20.56 2.96 4.34
N ILE A 64 21.15 2.84 3.14
CA ILE A 64 20.80 1.78 2.18
C ILE A 64 21.11 0.41 2.76
N THR A 65 22.26 0.25 3.40
CA THR A 65 22.69 -1.01 4.01
C THR A 65 21.74 -1.44 5.13
N THR A 66 21.37 -0.50 6.01
CA THR A 66 20.37 -0.72 7.05
C THR A 66 19.02 -1.11 6.45
N ALA A 67 18.52 -0.39 5.45
CA ALA A 67 17.25 -0.68 4.81
C ALA A 67 17.23 -2.07 4.14
N LYS A 68 18.32 -2.47 3.47
CA LYS A 68 18.46 -3.80 2.87
C LYS A 68 18.48 -4.91 3.93
N GLY A 69 19.12 -4.68 5.07
CA GLY A 69 19.18 -5.65 6.17
C GLY A 69 17.83 -5.93 6.84
N LEU A 70 16.83 -5.08 6.63
CA LEU A 70 15.49 -5.21 7.21
C LEU A 70 14.48 -5.91 6.27
N SER A 71 14.92 -6.41 5.11
CA SER A 71 14.05 -6.84 4.00
C SER A 71 12.97 -7.85 4.39
N ILE A 72 11.89 -7.83 3.60
CA ILE A 72 10.75 -8.73 3.75
C ILE A 72 10.73 -9.80 2.67
N LYS A 73 10.00 -10.89 2.91
CA LYS A 73 9.89 -11.99 1.94
C LYS A 73 9.19 -11.58 0.64
N ASN A 74 8.13 -10.77 0.75
CA ASN A 74 7.28 -10.39 -0.37
C ASN A 74 7.18 -8.87 -0.48
N PRO A 75 7.63 -8.26 -1.60
CA PRO A 75 7.48 -6.84 -1.81
C PRO A 75 6.00 -6.46 -1.93
N TYR A 76 5.69 -5.22 -1.56
CA TYR A 76 4.35 -4.65 -1.65
C TYR A 76 3.91 -4.48 -3.11
N ARG A 77 2.72 -4.99 -3.44
CA ARG A 77 2.18 -5.04 -4.81
C ARG A 77 1.05 -4.04 -5.08
N GLY A 78 0.80 -3.09 -4.18
CA GLY A 78 -0.26 -2.10 -4.36
C GLY A 78 -1.64 -2.76 -4.29
N ALA A 79 -2.49 -2.50 -5.30
CA ALA A 79 -3.86 -3.03 -5.36
C ALA A 79 -3.93 -4.57 -5.44
N ASP A 80 -2.87 -5.21 -5.97
CA ASP A 80 -2.77 -6.67 -6.06
C ASP A 80 -2.14 -7.31 -4.80
N ASP A 81 -1.88 -6.52 -3.76
CA ASP A 81 -1.36 -7.02 -2.49
C ASP A 81 -2.49 -7.43 -1.54
N GLN A 82 -2.24 -8.44 -0.72
CA GLN A 82 -3.18 -8.84 0.33
C GLN A 82 -3.26 -7.80 1.46
N ARG A 83 -2.24 -6.95 1.59
CA ARG A 83 -2.20 -5.85 2.56
C ARG A 83 -2.84 -4.60 1.95
N SER A 84 -3.72 -3.96 2.70
CA SER A 84 -4.15 -2.58 2.44
C SER A 84 -2.96 -1.61 2.56
N GLY A 85 -3.14 -0.38 2.06
CA GLY A 85 -2.14 0.68 2.21
C GLY A 85 -1.79 0.95 3.68
N VAL A 86 -2.79 1.03 4.56
CA VAL A 86 -2.58 1.19 6.02
C VAL A 86 -1.75 0.06 6.59
N ALA A 87 -2.04 -1.20 6.22
CA ALA A 87 -1.26 -2.34 6.69
C ALA A 87 0.19 -2.30 6.18
N TRP A 88 0.40 -1.84 4.94
CA TRP A 88 1.74 -1.64 4.41
C TRP A 88 2.51 -0.56 5.18
N ILE A 89 1.89 0.58 5.48
CA ILE A 89 2.47 1.64 6.31
C ILE A 89 2.85 1.11 7.69
N GLN A 90 1.96 0.35 8.34
CA GLN A 90 2.25 -0.27 9.64
C GLN A 90 3.42 -1.26 9.57
N GLU A 91 3.51 -2.05 8.50
CA GLU A 91 4.64 -2.96 8.32
C GLU A 91 5.95 -2.18 8.16
N ILE A 92 5.97 -1.09 7.39
CA ILE A 92 7.14 -0.22 7.30
C ILE A 92 7.54 0.28 8.69
N PHE A 93 6.60 0.82 9.47
CA PHE A 93 6.89 1.28 10.84
C PHE A 93 7.42 0.16 11.72
N LYS A 94 6.82 -1.02 11.70
CA LYS A 94 7.22 -2.20 12.49
C LYS A 94 8.62 -2.69 12.13
N ARG A 95 8.98 -2.69 10.85
CA ARG A 95 10.31 -3.12 10.38
C ARG A 95 11.39 -2.09 10.66
N THR A 96 11.00 -0.82 10.77
CA THR A 96 11.92 0.32 10.91
C THR A 96 11.77 1.02 12.27
N ILE A 97 11.42 0.26 13.31
CA ILE A 97 11.34 0.77 14.69
C ILE A 97 12.69 1.38 15.08
N GLY A 98 12.64 2.59 15.66
CA GLY A 98 13.83 3.34 16.07
C GLY A 98 14.65 3.97 14.93
N GLN A 99 14.30 3.71 13.68
CA GLN A 99 15.01 4.29 12.52
C GLN A 99 14.50 5.69 12.16
N ARG A 100 15.27 6.43 11.35
CA ARG A 100 14.86 7.73 10.80
C ARG A 100 14.03 7.57 9.53
N ASN A 101 13.27 8.60 9.14
CA ASN A 101 12.43 8.56 7.94
C ASN A 101 13.21 8.34 6.64
N VAL A 102 14.47 8.76 6.56
CA VAL A 102 15.35 8.40 5.42
C VAL A 102 15.51 6.88 5.26
N VAL A 103 15.58 6.13 6.38
CA VAL A 103 15.64 4.66 6.35
C VAL A 103 14.26 4.09 6.03
N ARG A 104 13.18 4.67 6.58
CA ARG A 104 11.79 4.25 6.27
C ARG A 104 11.46 4.37 4.79
N TYR A 105 11.76 5.54 4.23
CA TYR A 105 11.54 5.85 2.82
C TYR A 105 12.38 4.94 1.92
N THR A 106 13.67 4.77 2.25
CA THR A 106 14.55 3.85 1.51
C THR A 106 14.07 2.40 1.61
N PHE A 107 13.62 1.97 2.79
CA PHE A 107 13.03 0.65 2.98
C PHE A 107 11.76 0.46 2.15
N ALA A 108 10.84 1.43 2.17
CA ALA A 108 9.62 1.38 1.37
C ALA A 108 9.93 1.27 -0.13
N ARG A 109 10.90 2.06 -0.62
CA ARG A 109 11.38 1.99 -2.01
C ARG A 109 11.89 0.60 -2.38
N LEU A 110 12.71 -0.01 -1.54
CA LEU A 110 13.32 -1.31 -1.82
C LEU A 110 12.34 -2.48 -1.72
N ASN A 111 11.24 -2.31 -0.97
CA ASN A 111 10.28 -3.37 -0.68
C ASN A 111 8.90 -3.11 -1.29
N THR A 112 8.80 -2.19 -2.26
CA THR A 112 7.61 -1.98 -3.09
C THR A 112 7.97 -2.33 -4.53
N ILE A 113 7.11 -3.03 -5.26
CA ILE A 113 7.39 -3.35 -6.67
C ILE A 113 7.54 -2.06 -7.49
N GLN A 114 8.45 -2.07 -8.47
CA GLN A 114 8.86 -0.86 -9.18
C GLN A 114 7.70 -0.09 -9.79
N PHE A 115 6.76 -0.78 -10.45
CA PHE A 115 5.59 -0.15 -11.07
C PHE A 115 4.73 0.63 -10.05
N VAL A 116 4.44 0.03 -8.90
CA VAL A 116 3.67 0.67 -7.81
C VAL A 116 4.47 1.82 -7.21
N TRP A 117 5.79 1.66 -7.06
CA TRP A 117 6.64 2.72 -6.56
C TRP A 117 6.63 3.94 -7.49
N ASP A 118 6.78 3.71 -8.80
CA ASP A 118 6.76 4.77 -9.80
C ASP A 118 5.42 5.51 -9.80
N ASP A 119 4.31 4.81 -9.59
CA ASP A 119 2.99 5.43 -9.40
C ASP A 119 2.92 6.30 -8.15
N LEU A 120 3.45 5.81 -7.03
CA LEU A 120 3.49 6.56 -5.77
C LEU A 120 4.34 7.83 -5.89
N VAL A 121 5.45 7.83 -6.63
CA VAL A 121 6.36 9.00 -6.69
C VAL A 121 6.28 9.80 -8.00
N ARG A 122 5.37 9.46 -8.92
CA ARG A 122 5.32 9.98 -10.29
C ARG A 122 5.45 11.51 -10.43
N ASP A 123 4.74 12.24 -9.58
CA ASP A 123 4.69 13.72 -9.62
C ASP A 123 5.63 14.39 -8.60
N GLU A 124 6.57 13.63 -8.04
CA GLU A 124 7.51 14.12 -7.03
C GLU A 124 8.95 14.13 -7.55
N PRO A 125 9.69 15.24 -7.36
CA PRO A 125 11.13 15.19 -7.54
C PRO A 125 11.73 14.22 -6.52
N PRO A 126 12.87 13.56 -6.82
CA PRO A 126 13.53 12.74 -5.81
C PRO A 126 13.90 13.59 -4.57
N PRO A 127 13.96 13.00 -3.37
CA PRO A 127 14.42 13.72 -2.19
C PRO A 127 15.83 14.25 -2.40
N ALA A 128 16.08 15.50 -2.00
CA ALA A 128 17.43 15.99 -1.80
C ALA A 128 18.13 15.16 -0.71
N GLN A 129 19.47 15.11 -0.71
CA GLN A 129 20.26 14.43 0.32
C GLN A 129 20.19 15.16 1.67
N CYS A 130 19.00 15.36 2.23
CA CYS A 130 18.75 16.16 3.42
C CYS A 130 17.70 15.47 4.30
N TYR A 131 18.00 15.27 5.59
CA TYR A 131 17.09 14.56 6.48
C TYR A 131 15.67 15.17 6.53
N LEU A 132 15.57 16.51 6.53
CA LEU A 132 14.28 17.22 6.55
C LEU A 132 13.49 17.04 5.24
N ASP A 133 14.16 16.83 4.13
CA ASP A 133 13.48 16.57 2.85
C ASP A 133 12.94 15.15 2.80
N TYR A 134 13.68 14.19 3.36
CA TYR A 134 13.18 12.83 3.56
C TYR A 134 12.00 12.77 4.53
N ASP A 135 11.95 13.62 5.55
CA ASP A 135 10.76 13.73 6.41
C ASP A 135 9.53 14.18 5.59
N LEU A 136 9.69 15.24 4.78
CA LEU A 136 8.63 15.73 3.90
C LEU A 136 8.17 14.68 2.87
N HIS A 137 9.11 13.98 2.23
CA HIS A 137 8.80 12.92 1.26
C HIS A 137 8.17 11.69 1.92
N TRP A 138 8.55 11.38 3.16
CA TRP A 138 7.92 10.32 3.91
C TRP A 138 6.45 10.64 4.22
N ASP A 139 6.15 11.86 4.67
CA ASP A 139 4.77 12.29 4.94
C ASP A 139 3.91 12.24 3.65
N ARG A 140 4.46 12.70 2.52
CA ARG A 140 3.79 12.62 1.21
C ARG A 140 3.55 11.18 0.76
N LEU A 141 4.53 10.30 0.94
CA LEU A 141 4.41 8.90 0.60
C LEU A 141 3.30 8.23 1.41
N ILE A 142 3.23 8.48 2.72
CA ILE A 142 2.14 7.97 3.57
C ILE A 142 0.78 8.42 3.04
N ASN A 143 0.63 9.71 2.76
CA ASN A 143 -0.63 10.26 2.25
C ASN A 143 -1.03 9.61 0.92
N LYS A 144 -0.11 9.46 -0.02
CA LYS A 144 -0.37 8.79 -1.29
C LYS A 144 -0.72 7.31 -1.14
N ILE A 145 -0.05 6.58 -0.25
CA ILE A 145 -0.40 5.18 0.01
C ILE A 145 -1.83 5.08 0.57
N ASN A 146 -2.21 5.99 1.47
CA ASN A 146 -3.58 6.03 1.99
C ASN A 146 -4.58 6.37 0.88
N ASP A 147 -4.31 7.40 0.09
CA ASP A 147 -5.20 7.87 -0.98
C ASP A 147 -5.40 6.82 -2.09
N CYS A 148 -4.36 6.06 -2.42
CA CYS A 148 -4.41 5.08 -3.52
C CYS A 148 -4.84 3.68 -3.09
N PHE A 149 -4.55 3.26 -1.85
CA PHE A 149 -4.65 1.86 -1.44
C PHE A 149 -5.38 1.65 -0.10
N SER A 150 -5.96 2.71 0.47
CA SER A 150 -6.77 2.66 1.69
C SER A 150 -8.09 3.39 1.53
N ASP A 151 -8.57 3.50 0.29
CA ASP A 151 -9.79 4.20 -0.08
C ASP A 151 -11.04 3.31 0.08
N GLN A 152 -12.21 3.90 -0.21
CA GLN A 152 -13.48 3.20 -0.14
C GLN A 152 -13.55 2.00 -1.08
N GLU A 153 -12.86 2.05 -2.22
CA GLU A 153 -12.82 0.93 -3.18
C GLU A 153 -12.03 -0.25 -2.60
N ALA A 154 -10.87 0.00 -1.99
CA ALA A 154 -10.11 -0.99 -1.27
C ALA A 154 -10.94 -1.62 -0.14
N LEU A 155 -11.67 -0.79 0.63
CA LEU A 155 -12.56 -1.29 1.67
C LEU A 155 -13.66 -2.19 1.11
N MET A 156 -14.36 -1.77 0.05
CA MET A 156 -15.44 -2.55 -0.56
C MET A 156 -14.95 -3.88 -1.12
N ARG A 157 -13.79 -3.91 -1.79
CA ARG A 157 -13.16 -5.15 -2.25
C ARG A 157 -12.88 -6.08 -1.09
N LEU A 158 -12.26 -5.55 -0.04
CA LEU A 158 -11.88 -6.34 1.12
C LEU A 158 -13.10 -6.90 1.88
N GLN A 159 -14.18 -6.12 1.99
CA GLN A 159 -15.46 -6.57 2.56
C GLN A 159 -16.09 -7.67 1.71
N HIS A 160 -16.09 -7.49 0.38
CA HIS A 160 -16.58 -8.49 -0.54
C HIS A 160 -15.81 -9.80 -0.39
N ASP A 161 -14.47 -9.75 -0.39
CA ASP A 161 -13.62 -10.93 -0.27
C ASP A 161 -13.76 -11.60 1.10
N PHE A 162 -13.86 -10.83 2.18
CA PHE A 162 -14.14 -11.34 3.51
C PHE A 162 -15.48 -12.09 3.53
N ASN A 163 -16.54 -11.50 2.98
CA ASN A 163 -17.88 -12.08 2.98
C ASN A 163 -17.99 -13.36 2.14
N HIS A 164 -17.11 -13.55 1.17
CA HIS A 164 -17.08 -14.74 0.29
C HIS A 164 -15.90 -15.67 0.59
N LEU A 165 -15.20 -15.48 1.72
CA LEU A 165 -14.05 -16.28 2.06
C LEU A 165 -14.45 -17.75 2.28
N GLN A 166 -13.84 -18.65 1.51
CA GLN A 166 -14.05 -20.10 1.55
C GLN A 166 -12.70 -20.80 1.72
N GLN A 167 -12.68 -21.91 2.45
CA GLN A 167 -11.50 -22.75 2.61
C GLN A 167 -11.13 -23.41 1.29
N ASP A 168 -9.88 -23.28 0.87
CA ASP A 168 -9.42 -23.94 -0.37
C ASP A 168 -9.27 -25.45 -0.15
N PRO A 169 -9.48 -26.30 -1.17
CA PRO A 169 -9.37 -27.76 -1.04
C PRO A 169 -8.01 -28.29 -0.56
N LYS A 170 -6.94 -27.50 -0.74
CA LYS A 170 -5.57 -27.86 -0.34
C LYS A 170 -5.13 -27.12 0.93
N GLU A 171 -5.99 -26.27 1.49
CA GLU A 171 -5.68 -25.45 2.65
C GLU A 171 -6.10 -26.17 3.93
N SER A 172 -5.16 -26.29 4.88
CA SER A 172 -5.48 -26.81 6.21
C SER A 172 -6.37 -25.84 6.99
N ILE A 173 -7.13 -26.35 7.97
CA ILE A 173 -7.98 -25.52 8.83
C ILE A 173 -7.21 -24.38 9.50
N THR A 174 -5.96 -24.64 9.93
CA THR A 174 -5.13 -23.61 10.57
C THR A 174 -4.72 -22.51 9.58
N GLN A 175 -4.44 -22.87 8.33
CA GLN A 175 -4.14 -21.88 7.28
C GLN A 175 -5.39 -21.04 6.95
N PHE A 176 -6.55 -21.68 6.84
CA PHE A 176 -7.81 -20.99 6.59
C PHE A 176 -8.15 -19.98 7.70
N ILE A 177 -8.04 -20.42 8.96
CA ILE A 177 -8.19 -19.55 10.13
C ILE A 177 -7.23 -18.35 10.05
N ALA A 178 -5.95 -18.58 9.75
CA ALA A 178 -4.97 -17.50 9.66
C ALA A 178 -5.29 -16.51 8.53
N ARG A 179 -5.82 -16.99 7.39
CA ARG A 179 -6.25 -16.14 6.28
C ARG A 179 -7.48 -15.32 6.64
N LEU A 180 -8.45 -15.91 7.32
CA LEU A 180 -9.63 -15.19 7.85
C LEU A 180 -9.23 -14.14 8.88
N ASP A 181 -8.38 -14.49 9.85
CA ASP A 181 -7.83 -13.56 10.86
C ASP A 181 -7.10 -12.39 10.18
N SER A 182 -6.32 -12.67 9.13
CA SER A 182 -5.62 -11.64 8.36
C SER A 182 -6.59 -10.70 7.65
N SER A 183 -7.60 -11.24 6.96
CA SER A 183 -8.64 -10.43 6.28
C SER A 183 -9.43 -9.57 7.27
N ALA A 184 -9.81 -10.13 8.42
CA ALA A 184 -10.47 -9.41 9.49
C ALA A 184 -9.62 -8.26 10.03
N ASN A 185 -8.33 -8.49 10.25
CA ASN A 185 -7.41 -7.46 10.70
C ASN A 185 -7.27 -6.33 9.66
N GLN A 186 -7.22 -6.65 8.36
CA GLN A 186 -7.19 -5.64 7.30
C GLN A 186 -8.45 -4.75 7.32
N LEU A 187 -9.63 -5.32 7.54
CA LEU A 187 -10.88 -4.56 7.70
C LEU A 187 -10.84 -3.64 8.93
N CYS A 188 -10.34 -4.14 10.06
CA CYS A 188 -10.15 -3.33 11.27
C CYS A 188 -9.20 -2.14 11.03
N LEU A 189 -8.13 -2.33 10.25
CA LEU A 189 -7.20 -1.27 9.89
C LEU A 189 -7.82 -0.19 9.00
N LEU A 190 -8.83 -0.55 8.22
CA LEU A 190 -9.65 0.39 7.43
C LEU A 190 -10.84 0.95 8.22
N GLY A 191 -10.89 0.73 9.54
CA GLY A 191 -11.90 1.29 10.44
C GLY A 191 -13.18 0.46 10.58
N VAL A 192 -13.21 -0.77 10.06
CA VAL A 192 -14.36 -1.68 10.19
C VAL A 192 -14.11 -2.72 11.27
N GLY A 193 -14.72 -2.53 12.43
CA GLY A 193 -14.71 -3.53 13.49
C GLY A 193 -15.57 -4.74 13.12
N ILE A 194 -15.06 -5.95 13.38
CA ILE A 194 -15.79 -7.20 13.15
C ILE A 194 -16.22 -7.78 14.49
N LEU A 195 -17.53 -8.00 14.64
CA LEU A 195 -18.08 -8.61 15.84
C LEU A 195 -17.73 -10.10 15.90
N ASP A 196 -17.59 -10.61 17.13
CA ASP A 196 -17.22 -12.00 17.40
C ASP A 196 -18.15 -13.01 16.71
N ASN A 197 -19.46 -12.78 16.77
CA ASN A 197 -20.45 -13.62 16.11
C ASN A 197 -20.33 -13.59 14.57
N VAL A 198 -19.97 -12.46 13.98
CA VAL A 198 -19.81 -12.33 12.52
C VAL A 198 -18.60 -13.12 12.05
N ILE A 199 -17.45 -12.99 12.72
CA ILE A 199 -16.24 -13.73 12.33
C ILE A 199 -16.36 -15.23 12.61
N LYS A 200 -17.04 -15.63 13.69
CA LYS A 200 -17.41 -17.04 13.95
C LYS A 200 -18.27 -17.60 12.83
N ARG A 201 -19.33 -16.90 12.45
CA ARG A 201 -20.23 -17.33 11.39
C ARG A 201 -19.51 -17.44 10.06
N ARG A 202 -18.64 -16.46 9.74
CA ARG A 202 -17.82 -16.49 8.53
C ARG A 202 -16.85 -17.66 8.49
N LEU A 203 -16.22 -17.98 9.62
CA LEU A 203 -15.36 -19.16 9.76
C LEU A 203 -16.16 -20.43 9.49
N TYR A 204 -17.31 -20.61 10.13
CA TYR A 204 -18.19 -21.76 9.96
C TYR A 204 -18.69 -21.92 8.51
N ASP A 205 -19.27 -20.86 7.94
CA ASP A 205 -19.85 -20.87 6.59
C ASP A 205 -18.79 -21.06 5.49
N GLY A 206 -17.52 -20.76 5.80
CA GLY A 206 -16.39 -20.90 4.89
C GLY A 206 -15.70 -22.26 4.96
N LEU A 207 -16.08 -23.13 5.89
CA LEU A 207 -15.48 -24.48 6.00
C LEU A 207 -15.86 -25.35 4.81
N LEU A 208 -14.88 -26.06 4.27
CA LEU A 208 -15.10 -27.02 3.20
C LEU A 208 -15.71 -28.34 3.71
N SER A 209 -15.46 -28.70 4.97
CA SER A 209 -15.87 -30.00 5.53
C SER A 209 -17.24 -29.94 6.18
N ASP A 210 -18.22 -30.60 5.57
CA ASP A 210 -19.57 -30.81 6.14
C ASP A 210 -19.51 -31.45 7.53
N ARG A 211 -18.67 -32.48 7.69
CA ARG A 211 -18.46 -33.15 8.98
C ARG A 211 -18.02 -32.19 10.09
N LEU A 212 -17.15 -31.22 9.76
CA LEU A 212 -16.71 -30.23 10.75
C LEU A 212 -17.80 -29.19 11.02
N ARG A 213 -18.55 -28.77 9.99
CA ARG A 213 -19.71 -27.89 10.17
C ARG A 213 -20.73 -28.52 11.10
N ASP A 214 -21.11 -29.78 10.88
CA ASP A 214 -22.06 -30.49 11.75
C ASP A 214 -21.60 -30.57 13.21
N LYS A 215 -20.28 -30.78 13.44
CA LYS A 215 -19.72 -30.79 14.80
C LYS A 215 -19.76 -29.41 15.47
N MET A 216 -19.61 -28.34 14.68
CA MET A 216 -19.55 -26.95 15.17
C MET A 216 -20.91 -26.24 15.20
N ASP A 217 -21.96 -26.86 14.65
CA ASP A 217 -23.27 -26.23 14.41
C ASP A 217 -23.91 -25.66 15.69
N ARG A 218 -23.74 -26.35 16.82
CA ARG A 218 -24.26 -25.87 18.12
C ARG A 218 -23.45 -24.73 18.73
N ASP A 219 -22.20 -24.56 18.29
CA ASP A 219 -21.28 -23.60 18.86
C ASP A 219 -21.23 -22.28 18.08
N VAL A 220 -21.63 -22.27 16.80
CA VAL A 220 -21.51 -21.07 15.94
C VAL A 220 -22.37 -19.92 16.46
N ASP A 221 -23.63 -20.19 16.81
CA ASP A 221 -24.57 -19.19 17.30
C ASP A 221 -24.59 -19.11 18.85
N ASN A 222 -23.78 -19.91 19.53
CA ASN A 222 -23.67 -19.89 20.99
C ASN A 222 -22.84 -18.69 21.48
N HIS A 223 -23.50 -17.72 22.12
CA HIS A 223 -22.85 -16.52 22.67
C HIS A 223 -21.90 -16.77 23.84
N ARG A 224 -21.92 -17.97 24.46
CA ARG A 224 -20.97 -18.34 25.52
C ARG A 224 -19.62 -18.81 24.96
N VAL A 225 -19.56 -19.13 23.67
CA VAL A 225 -18.35 -19.54 22.99
C VAL A 225 -17.85 -18.35 22.18
N ASP A 226 -16.79 -17.71 22.64
CA ASP A 226 -16.15 -16.65 21.87
C ASP A 226 -15.38 -17.20 20.67
N TYR A 227 -14.92 -16.33 19.77
CA TYR A 227 -14.20 -16.73 18.58
C TYR A 227 -12.88 -17.47 18.88
N THR A 228 -12.21 -17.13 19.98
CA THR A 228 -10.94 -17.77 20.36
C THR A 228 -11.17 -19.23 20.73
N GLU A 229 -12.19 -19.49 21.54
CA GLU A 229 -12.57 -20.84 21.94
C GLU A 229 -13.18 -21.62 20.76
N PHE A 230 -13.98 -20.97 19.92
CA PHE A 230 -14.52 -21.58 18.70
C PHE A 230 -13.41 -22.10 17.77
N LYS A 231 -12.34 -21.32 17.57
CA LYS A 231 -11.15 -21.75 16.82
C LYS A 231 -10.47 -22.97 17.44
N ARG A 232 -10.32 -22.99 18.78
CA ARG A 232 -9.71 -24.12 19.50
C ARG A 232 -10.52 -25.40 19.33
N LEU A 233 -11.85 -25.33 19.46
CA LEU A 233 -12.75 -26.45 19.27
C LEU A 233 -12.67 -26.99 17.84
N LEU A 234 -12.71 -26.11 16.85
CA LEU A 234 -12.59 -26.49 15.44
C LEU A 234 -11.28 -27.25 15.14
N VAL A 235 -10.14 -26.73 15.58
CA VAL A 235 -8.83 -27.40 15.41
C VAL A 235 -8.79 -28.76 16.13
N LYS A 236 -9.44 -28.87 17.30
CA LYS A 236 -9.54 -30.13 18.03
C LYS A 236 -10.39 -31.17 17.29
N TYR A 237 -11.48 -30.75 16.65
CA TYR A 237 -12.35 -31.65 15.88
C TYR A 237 -11.76 -32.07 14.54
N ASP A 238 -10.90 -31.25 13.94
CA ASP A 238 -10.14 -31.58 12.73
C ASP A 238 -9.16 -32.73 12.97
N ARG A 239 -8.50 -32.75 14.12
CA ARG A 239 -7.54 -33.80 14.51
C ARG A 239 -8.17 -35.16 14.88
N ARG A 240 -9.50 -35.26 14.94
CA ARG A 240 -10.25 -36.44 15.42
C ARG A 240 -11.22 -36.96 14.37
#